data_AF-A0A2H0E084-F1
#
_entry.id   AF-A0A2H0E084-F1
#
_cell.length_a   1.000
_cell.length_b   1.000
_cell.length_c   1.000
_cell.angle_alpha   90.00
_cell.angle_beta   90.00
_cell.angle_gamma   90.00
#
_symmetry.space_group_name_H-M   'P 1'
#
loop_
_entity.id
_entity.type
_entity.pdbx_description
1 polymer ?
#
loop_
_entity_poly.entity_id
_entity_poly.type
_entity_poly.pdbx_seq_one_letter_code
_entity_poly.pdbx_strand_id
1 'polypeptide(L)'
;MLFLIAGIYFKLSKSKFLFDKKSLLLLTLAAIFGYALTNFFFTYAIIYTQISTAMFIFYSFAILTPVLAFIFLKEKANKFNFISLGLGILSLLLL
;
A
#
# COMPACT_ATOMS: atom_id res chain seq x y z
N MET A 1 -4.46 -11.01 -11.56
CA MET A 1 -4.32 -10.80 -13.01
C MET A 1 -2.97 -10.16 -13.38
N LEU A 2 -2.56 -9.06 -12.73
CA LEU A 2 -1.25 -8.40 -12.96
C LEU A 2 -0.02 -9.30 -12.75
N PHE A 3 -0.04 -10.19 -11.76
CA PHE A 3 1.06 -11.11 -11.47
C PHE A 3 1.31 -12.13 -12.60
N LEU A 4 0.24 -12.60 -13.26
CA LEU A 4 0.33 -13.53 -14.40
C LEU A 4 0.92 -12.85 -15.63
N ILE A 5 0.52 -11.60 -15.89
CA ILE A 5 1.05 -10.79 -17.00
C ILE A 5 2.54 -10.49 -16.79
N ALA A 6 2.92 -10.13 -15.56
CA ALA A 6 4.32 -9.93 -15.19
C ALA A 6 5.15 -11.21 -15.39
N GLY A 7 4.62 -12.38 -14.99
CA GLY A 7 5.28 -13.67 -15.17
C GLY A 7 5.48 -14.07 -16.64
N ILE A 8 4.49 -13.81 -17.50
CA ILE A 8 4.56 -14.05 -18.94
C ILE A 8 5.59 -13.12 -19.60
N TYR A 9 5.57 -11.83 -19.23
CA TYR A 9 6.54 -10.84 -19.71
C TYR A 9 7.98 -11.20 -19.32
N PHE A 10 8.19 -11.66 -18.08
CA PHE A 10 9.50 -12.09 -17.60
C PHE A 10 10.03 -13.30 -18.36
N LYS A 11 9.16 -14.27 -18.65
CA LYS A 11 9.51 -15.48 -19.41
C LYS A 11 9.89 -15.16 -20.86
N LEU A 12 9.24 -14.17 -21.47
CA LEU A 12 9.52 -13.69 -22.84
C LEU A 12 10.76 -12.78 -22.92
N SER A 13 10.98 -11.94 -21.91
CA SER A 13 12.02 -10.92 -21.94
C SER A 13 13.45 -11.47 -21.89
N LYS A 14 13.68 -12.70 -21.39
CA LYS A 14 15.02 -13.28 -21.11
C LYS A 14 15.99 -12.32 -20.38
N SER A 15 15.45 -11.26 -19.76
CA SER A 15 16.23 -10.27 -19.05
C SER A 15 16.80 -10.93 -17.80
N LYS A 16 18.13 -11.03 -17.73
CA LYS A 16 18.82 -11.37 -16.49
C LYS A 16 18.64 -10.19 -15.55
N PHE A 17 17.61 -10.24 -14.72
CA PHE A 17 17.42 -9.30 -13.63
C PHE A 17 18.60 -9.43 -12.66
N LEU A 18 19.60 -8.58 -12.85
CA LEU A 18 20.69 -8.38 -11.91
C LEU A 18 20.14 -7.51 -10.78
N PHE A 19 19.60 -8.15 -9.74
CA PHE A 19 19.21 -7.43 -8.54
C PHE A 19 20.45 -7.08 -7.73
N ASP A 20 20.64 -5.77 -7.51
CA ASP A 20 21.55 -5.32 -6.47
C ASP A 20 21.06 -5.81 -5.10
N LYS A 21 21.97 -6.26 -4.23
CA LYS A 21 21.63 -6.85 -2.91
C LYS A 21 20.78 -5.90 -2.06
N LYS A 22 21.03 -4.58 -2.19
CA LYS A 22 20.28 -3.54 -1.49
C LYS A 22 18.83 -3.45 -1.98
N SER A 23 18.63 -3.51 -3.29
CA SER A 23 17.30 -3.53 -3.91
C SER A 23 16.51 -4.78 -3.54
N LEU A 24 17.19 -5.93 -3.46
CA LEU A 24 16.56 -7.18 -3.03
C LEU A 24 16.08 -7.10 -1.57
N LEU A 25 16.91 -6.56 -0.67
CA LEU A 25 16.55 -6.37 0.74
C LEU A 25 15.35 -5.42 0.89
N LEU A 26 15.36 -4.29 0.18
CA LEU A 26 14.23 -3.35 0.15
C LEU A 26 12.95 -4.02 -0.36
N LEU A 27 13.05 -4.82 -1.42
CA LEU A 27 11.92 -5.55 -1.98
C LEU A 27 11.36 -6.57 -0.98
N THR A 28 12.23 -7.29 -0.27
CA THR A 28 11.82 -8.24 0.77
C THR A 28 11.14 -7.54 1.94
N LEU A 29 11.67 -6.41 2.41
CA LEU A 29 11.02 -5.60 3.44
C LEU A 29 9.65 -5.10 2.98
N ALA A 30 9.55 -4.57 1.76
CA ALA A 30 8.29 -4.12 1.20
C ALA A 30 7.26 -5.26 1.07
N ALA A 31 7.70 -6.47 0.69
CA ALA A 31 6.82 -7.63 0.61
C ALA A 31 6.32 -8.08 2.00
N ILE A 32 7.21 -8.10 3.00
CA ILE A 32 6.86 -8.52 4.36
C ILE A 32 5.91 -7.49 5.01
N PHE A 33 6.33 -6.23 5.09
CA PHE A 33 5.58 -5.19 5.79
C PHE A 33 4.41 -4.64 4.98
N GLY A 34 4.59 -4.44 3.67
CA GLY A 34 3.57 -3.85 2.82
C GLY A 34 2.45 -4.83 2.43
N TYR A 35 2.74 -6.14 2.39
CA TYR A 35 1.78 -7.13 1.92
C TYR A 35 1.48 -8.23 2.94
N ALA A 36 2.48 -8.98 3.39
CA ALA A 36 2.24 -10.16 4.23
C ALA A 36 1.63 -9.80 5.59
N LEU A 37 2.26 -8.87 6.32
CA LEU A 37 1.77 -8.38 7.61
C LEU A 37 0.42 -7.67 7.47
N THR A 38 0.27 -6.82 6.45
CA THR A 38 -1.00 -6.11 6.17
C THR A 38 -2.15 -7.09 6.01
N ASN A 39 -1.99 -8.14 5.19
CA ASN A 39 -3.04 -9.14 4.99
C ASN A 39 -3.29 -9.97 6.25
N PHE A 40 -2.23 -10.35 6.98
CA PHE A 40 -2.37 -11.09 8.22
C PHE A 40 -3.20 -10.31 9.25
N PHE A 41 -2.85 -9.04 9.51
CA PHE A 41 -3.58 -8.20 10.45
C PHE A 41 -4.98 -7.85 9.96
N PHE A 42 -5.17 -7.66 8.66
CA PHE A 42 -6.50 -7.43 8.10
C PHE A 42 -7.41 -8.64 8.29
N THR A 43 -6.95 -9.85 7.96
CA THR A 43 -7.70 -11.09 8.20
C THR A 43 -7.98 -11.27 9.68
N TYR A 44 -7.00 -11.02 10.55
CA TYR A 44 -7.19 -11.06 12.00
C TYR A 44 -8.28 -10.07 12.45
N ALA A 45 -8.25 -8.82 11.99
CA ALA A 45 -9.26 -7.83 12.32
C ALA A 45 -10.66 -8.25 11.85
N ILE A 46 -10.79 -8.82 10.65
CA ILE A 46 -12.08 -9.29 10.12
C ILE A 46 -12.64 -10.46 10.95
N ILE A 47 -11.79 -11.34 11.47
CA ILE A 47 -12.23 -12.50 12.28
C ILE A 47 -12.65 -12.07 13.69
N TYR A 48 -11.93 -11.14 14.30
CA TYR A 48 -12.09 -10.82 15.73
C TYR A 48 -12.84 -9.51 16.02
N THR A 49 -13.17 -8.71 14.99
CA THR A 49 -13.88 -7.44 15.15
C THR A 49 -15.04 -7.32 14.15
N GLN A 50 -15.84 -6.26 14.28
CA GLN A 50 -16.86 -5.96 13.28
C GLN A 50 -16.22 -5.62 11.93
N ILE A 51 -16.79 -6.15 10.85
CA ILE A 51 -16.31 -5.94 9.49
C ILE A 51 -16.24 -4.44 9.15
N SER A 52 -17.23 -3.66 9.59
CA SER A 52 -17.26 -2.20 9.42
C SER A 52 -16.05 -1.53 10.07
N THR A 53 -15.74 -1.87 11.32
CA THR A 53 -14.58 -1.34 12.05
C THR A 53 -13.27 -1.73 11.38
N ALA A 54 -13.12 -2.99 10.98
CA ALA A 54 -11.92 -3.47 10.29
C ALA A 54 -11.70 -2.74 8.96
N MET A 55 -12.77 -2.56 8.17
CA MET A 55 -12.73 -1.83 6.90
C MET A 55 -12.44 -0.34 7.10
N PHE A 56 -13.06 0.31 8.09
CA PHE A 56 -12.81 1.72 8.41
C PHE A 56 -11.34 1.96 8.78
N ILE A 57 -10.79 1.14 9.67
CA ILE A 57 -9.37 1.22 10.08
C ILE A 57 -8.47 0.93 8.88
N PHE A 58 -8.80 -0.07 8.07
CA PHE A 58 -8.02 -0.39 6.88
C PHE A 58 -7.97 0.80 5.93
N TYR A 59 -9.11 1.34 5.49
CA TYR A 59 -9.16 2.45 4.54
C TYR A 59 -8.61 3.77 5.08
N SER A 60 -8.44 3.91 6.39
CA SER A 60 -7.72 5.04 7.00
C SER A 60 -6.28 5.17 6.49
N PHE A 61 -5.70 4.10 5.93
CA PHE A 61 -4.39 4.14 5.25
C PHE A 61 -4.35 5.20 4.13
N ALA A 62 -5.48 5.46 3.45
CA ALA A 62 -5.57 6.43 2.36
C ALA A 62 -5.30 7.88 2.81
N ILE A 63 -5.55 8.18 4.08
CA ILE A 63 -5.21 9.48 4.70
C ILE A 63 -3.80 9.43 5.28
N LEU A 64 -3.47 8.35 6.00
CA LEU A 64 -2.18 8.18 6.66
C LEU A 64 -1.01 8.19 5.67
N THR A 65 -1.18 7.59 4.50
CA THR A 65 -0.11 7.47 3.49
C THR A 65 0.36 8.83 2.97
N PRO A 66 -0.49 9.75 2.49
CA PRO A 66 -0.06 11.08 2.08
C PRO A 66 0.48 11.92 3.25
N VAL A 67 -0.04 11.74 4.48
CA VAL A 67 0.51 12.41 5.67
C VAL A 67 1.93 11.92 5.96
N LEU A 68 2.16 10.61 5.94
CA LEU A 68 3.49 10.02 6.13
C LEU A 68 4.43 10.39 4.98
N ALA A 69 3.94 10.45 3.74
CA ALA A 69 4.72 10.90 2.59
C ALA A 69 5.17 12.36 2.74
N PHE A 70 4.29 13.25 3.20
CA PHE A 70 4.65 14.64 3.49
C PHE A 70 5.75 14.74 4.56
N ILE A 71 5.67 13.93 5.62
CA ILE A 71 6.66 13.94 6.72
C ILE A 71 7.99 13.32 6.30
N PHE A 72 7.97 12.11 5.73
CA PHE A 72 9.17 11.30 5.47
C PHE A 72 9.84 11.63 4.13
N LEU A 73 9.05 11.82 3.06
CA LEU A 73 9.57 12.11 1.72
C LEU A 73 9.73 13.61 1.48
N LYS A 74 9.26 14.46 2.40
CA LYS A 74 9.26 15.93 2.29
C LYS A 74 8.64 16.40 0.97
N GLU A 75 7.66 15.66 0.46
CA GLU A 75 6.96 16.05 -0.76
C GLU A 75 6.24 17.38 -0.54
N LYS A 76 6.37 18.31 -1.50
CA LYS A 76 5.63 19.57 -1.43
C LYS A 76 4.14 19.27 -1.64
N ALA A 77 3.36 19.36 -0.57
CA ALA A 77 1.90 19.23 -0.65
C ALA A 77 1.34 20.35 -1.54
N ASN A 78 0.94 19.97 -2.76
CA ASN A 78 0.24 20.87 -3.68
C ASN A 78 -1.25 20.97 -3.28
N LYS A 79 -1.96 22.00 -3.73
CA LYS A 79 -3.40 22.20 -3.39
C LYS A 79 -4.26 20.97 -3.70
N PHE A 80 -3.91 20.23 -4.75
CA PHE A 80 -4.59 19.00 -5.14
C PHE A 80 -4.41 17.85 -4.13
N ASN A 81 -3.24 17.73 -3.48
CA ASN A 81 -3.02 16.70 -2.44
C ASN A 81 -3.89 16.98 -1.21
N PHE A 82 -4.14 18.25 -0.88
CA PHE A 82 -5.06 18.64 0.19
C PHE A 82 -6.51 18.32 -0.16
N ILE A 83 -6.92 18.52 -1.42
CA ILE A 83 -8.26 18.14 -1.89
C ILE A 83 -8.44 16.63 -1.85
N SER A 84 -7.44 15.85 -2.28
CA SER A 84 -7.46 14.38 -2.19
C SER A 84 -7.54 13.88 -0.74
N LEU A 85 -6.82 14.52 0.19
CA LEU A 85 -6.94 14.25 1.62
C LEU A 85 -8.36 14.53 2.15
N GLY A 86 -8.94 15.67 1.78
CA GLY A 86 -10.31 16.02 2.16
C GLY A 86 -11.35 15.04 1.62
N LEU A 87 -11.21 14.62 0.36
CA LEU A 87 -12.05 13.58 -0.24
C LEU A 87 -11.86 12.22 0.44
N GLY A 88 -10.64 11.87 0.83
CA GLY A 88 -10.35 10.65 1.59
C GLY A 88 -11.05 10.62 2.95
N ILE A 89 -11.06 11.75 3.66
CA ILE A 89 -11.79 11.90 4.93
C ILE A 89 -13.30 11.77 4.71
N LEU A 90 -13.86 12.43 3.69
CA LEU A 90 -15.28 12.30 3.35
C LEU A 90 -15.67 10.86 2.99
N SER A 91 -14.83 10.15 2.23
CA SER A 91 -15.07 8.76 1.87
C SER A 91 -15.07 7.83 3.09
N LEU A 92 -14.27 8.11 4.11
CA LEU A 92 -14.23 7.33 5.35
C LEU A 92 -15.43 7.62 6.26
N LEU A 93 -15.95 8.84 6.27
CA LEU A 93 -17.14 9.20 7.04
C LEU A 93 -18.43 8.60 6.47
N LEU A 94 -18.44 8.27 5.18
CA LEU A 94 -19.58 7.67 4.48
C LEU A 94 -19.59 6.13 4.50
N LEU A 95 -18.55 5.51 5.08
CA LEU A 95 -18.32 4.06 5.09
C LEU A 95 -18.77 3.43 6.41
#